data_AF-A0A9E5YDW7-F1
#
_entry.id   AF-A0A9E5YDW7-F1
#
_cell.length_a   1.000
_cell.length_b   1.000
_cell.length_c   1.000
_cell.angle_alpha   90.00
_cell.angle_beta   90.00
_cell.angle_gamma   90.00
#
_symmetry.space_group_name_H-M   'P 1'
#
loop_
_entity.id
_entity.type
_entity.pdbx_description
1 polymer ?
#
loop_
_entity_poly.entity_id
_entity_poly.type
_entity_poly.pdbx_seq_one_letter_code
_entity_poly.pdbx_strand_id
1 'polypeptide(L)'
;MEQLFSVLIGALIASILAVVFLHVSEKFKIRSEVLLEVVGFGDEICHHLQNLHVYKNAEHTDRDLDLTIEDYRYLSRELTVLLTSTKVHEKMAIAFGEKEELGLFLELSTQVREVASILRRTTRSAGINEGQQVNQLFKDKIDPLRHKLIRHLMKGATVTGILLDVYKCQMPTFYKITSNFIKPKT
;
A
#
# COMPACT_ATOMS: atom_id res chain seq x y z
N MET A 1 -11.04 49.49 23.83
CA MET A 1 -10.70 48.17 24.42
C MET A 1 -11.32 47.02 23.63
N GLU A 2 -12.60 47.07 23.28
CA GLU A 2 -13.29 46.01 22.51
C GLU A 2 -12.65 45.70 21.14
N GLN A 3 -12.21 46.71 20.38
CA GLN A 3 -11.50 46.52 19.12
C GLN A 3 -10.17 45.77 19.28
N LEU A 4 -9.41 46.07 20.34
CA LEU A 4 -8.14 45.39 20.64
C LEU A 4 -8.37 43.91 21.01
N PHE A 5 -9.40 43.62 21.80
CA PHE A 5 -9.80 42.25 22.11
C PHE A 5 -10.28 41.47 20.89
N SER A 6 -11.07 42.10 20.01
CA SER A 6 -11.53 41.48 18.76
C SER A 6 -10.36 41.15 17.81
N VAL A 7 -9.40 42.05 17.67
CA VAL A 7 -8.18 41.82 16.87
C VAL A 7 -7.32 40.70 17.46
N LEU A 8 -7.16 40.67 18.79
CA LEU A 8 -6.43 39.60 19.49
C LEU A 8 -7.09 38.22 19.30
N ILE A 9 -8.41 38.14 19.45
CA ILE A 9 -9.16 36.89 19.22
C ILE A 9 -9.07 36.45 17.76
N GLY A 10 -9.22 37.40 16.82
CA GLY A 10 -9.09 37.12 15.39
C GLY A 10 -7.70 36.60 15.01
N ALA A 11 -6.65 37.22 15.53
CA ALA A 11 -5.27 36.78 15.31
C ALA A 11 -5.00 35.39 15.89
N LEU A 12 -5.55 35.09 17.08
CA LEU A 12 -5.43 33.78 17.72
C LEU A 12 -6.10 32.69 16.86
N ILE A 13 -7.33 32.92 16.41
CA ILE A 13 -8.07 31.97 15.57
C ILE A 13 -7.33 31.76 14.24
N ALA A 14 -6.88 32.84 13.58
CA ALA A 14 -6.13 32.74 12.34
C ALA A 14 -4.84 31.94 12.50
N SER A 15 -4.11 32.13 13.60
CA SER A 15 -2.88 31.39 13.90
C SER A 15 -3.14 29.91 14.11
N ILE A 16 -4.19 29.55 14.85
CA ILE A 16 -4.60 28.15 15.06
C ILE A 16 -4.98 27.50 13.72
N LEU A 17 -5.77 28.18 12.90
CA LEU A 17 -6.16 27.68 11.58
C LEU A 17 -4.95 27.49 10.67
N ALA A 18 -3.98 28.41 10.69
CA ALA A 18 -2.75 28.29 9.93
C ALA A 18 -1.92 27.06 10.35
N VAL A 19 -1.77 26.82 11.65
CA VAL A 19 -1.05 25.63 12.17
C VAL A 19 -1.75 24.34 11.74
N VAL A 20 -3.09 24.28 11.85
CA VAL A 20 -3.87 23.11 11.42
C VAL A 20 -3.73 22.89 9.92
N PHE A 21 -3.81 23.96 9.12
CA PHE A 21 -3.66 23.89 7.67
C PHE A 21 -2.28 23.37 7.26
N LEU A 22 -1.20 23.90 7.86
CA LEU A 22 0.17 23.45 7.58
C LEU A 22 0.34 21.97 7.94
N HIS A 23 -0.17 21.55 9.10
CA HIS A 23 -0.09 20.16 9.54
C HIS A 23 -0.82 19.21 8.57
N VAL A 24 -2.05 19.56 8.17
CA VAL A 24 -2.83 18.76 7.21
C VAL A 24 -2.15 18.70 5.86
N SER A 25 -1.60 19.83 5.38
CA SER A 25 -0.91 19.91 4.09
C SER A 25 0.34 19.03 4.06
N GLU A 26 1.14 19.05 5.12
CA GLU A 26 2.32 18.20 5.25
C GLU A 26 1.95 16.72 5.30
N LYS A 27 0.94 16.35 6.10
CA LYS A 27 0.45 14.97 6.15
C LYS A 27 -0.11 14.50 4.81
N PHE A 28 -0.80 15.37 4.09
CA PHE A 28 -1.32 15.09 2.75
C PHE A 28 -0.19 14.80 1.76
N LYS A 29 0.85 15.63 1.76
CA LYS A 29 2.04 15.44 0.92
C LYS A 29 2.71 14.09 1.22
N ILE A 30 3.03 13.81 2.48
CA ILE A 30 3.71 12.57 2.89
C ILE A 30 2.88 11.34 2.50
N ARG A 31 1.58 11.33 2.79
CA ARG A 31 0.71 10.19 2.46
C ARG A 31 0.56 9.97 0.96
N SER A 32 0.53 11.04 0.17
CA SER A 32 0.45 10.95 -1.28
C SER A 32 1.74 10.39 -1.89
N GLU A 33 2.90 10.84 -1.41
CA GLU A 33 4.20 10.31 -1.84
C GLU A 33 4.32 8.81 -1.51
N VAL A 34 3.97 8.42 -0.27
CA VAL A 34 4.00 7.01 0.14
C VAL A 34 2.99 6.18 -0.63
N LEU A 35 1.79 6.70 -0.91
CA LEU A 35 0.82 6.02 -1.75
C LEU A 35 1.41 5.66 -3.11
N LEU A 36 2.02 6.64 -3.80
CA LEU A 36 2.61 6.42 -5.12
C LEU A 36 3.76 5.41 -5.07
N GLU A 37 4.60 5.49 -4.04
CA GLU A 37 5.71 4.56 -3.85
C GLU A 37 5.23 3.12 -3.57
N VAL A 38 4.17 2.95 -2.78
CA VAL A 38 3.57 1.63 -2.50
C VAL A 38 2.94 1.04 -3.76
N VAL A 39 2.22 1.84 -4.54
CA VAL A 39 1.64 1.38 -5.82
C VAL A 39 2.75 0.97 -6.78
N GLY A 40 3.75 1.83 -6.99
CA GLY A 40 4.89 1.54 -7.87
C GLY A 40 5.65 0.29 -7.46
N PHE A 41 5.94 0.14 -6.17
CA PHE A 41 6.59 -1.06 -5.62
C PHE A 41 5.75 -2.34 -5.84
N GLY A 42 4.44 -2.27 -5.62
CA GLY A 42 3.53 -3.40 -5.84
C GLY A 42 3.46 -3.81 -7.31
N ASP A 43 3.37 -2.84 -8.22
CA ASP A 43 3.32 -3.06 -9.66
C ASP A 43 4.63 -3.66 -10.18
N GLU A 44 5.77 -3.17 -9.69
CA GLU A 44 7.10 -3.68 -10.04
C GLU A 44 7.27 -5.15 -9.63
N ILE A 45 6.89 -5.51 -8.39
CA ILE A 45 6.91 -6.92 -7.94
C ILE A 45 6.00 -7.79 -8.81
N CYS A 46 4.78 -7.34 -9.09
CA CYS A 46 3.84 -8.10 -9.91
C CYS A 46 4.39 -8.32 -11.32
N HIS A 47 5.00 -7.29 -11.92
CA HIS A 47 5.63 -7.38 -13.23
C HIS A 47 6.74 -8.43 -13.27
N HIS A 48 7.65 -8.41 -12.29
CA HIS A 48 8.72 -9.40 -12.19
C HIS A 48 8.17 -10.82 -12.03
N LEU A 49 7.17 -11.01 -11.16
CA LEU A 49 6.53 -12.31 -10.96
C LEU A 49 5.85 -12.84 -12.23
N GLN A 50 5.17 -11.98 -12.97
CA GLN A 50 4.54 -12.34 -14.24
C GLN A 50 5.59 -12.76 -15.29
N ASN A 51 6.68 -12.00 -15.43
CA ASN A 51 7.76 -12.35 -16.36
C ASN A 51 8.42 -13.69 -16.00
N LEU A 52 8.71 -13.92 -14.71
CA LEU A 52 9.26 -15.18 -14.23
C LEU A 52 8.29 -16.34 -14.47
N HIS A 53 6.98 -16.13 -14.28
CA HIS A 53 5.96 -17.12 -14.56
C HIS A 53 5.88 -17.46 -16.06
N VAL A 54 5.92 -16.47 -16.94
CA VAL A 54 5.91 -16.68 -18.40
C VAL A 54 7.14 -17.48 -18.83
N TYR A 55 8.35 -17.09 -18.37
CA TYR A 55 9.58 -17.83 -18.66
C TYR A 55 9.47 -19.28 -18.19
N LYS A 56 9.05 -19.50 -16.94
CA LYS A 56 8.90 -20.84 -16.38
C LYS A 56 7.87 -21.67 -17.15
N ASN A 57 6.78 -21.07 -17.61
CA ASN A 57 5.79 -21.81 -18.38
C ASN A 57 6.34 -22.20 -19.78
N ALA A 58 7.07 -21.30 -20.44
CA ALA A 58 7.69 -21.57 -21.75
C ALA A 58 8.79 -22.65 -21.66
N GLU A 59 9.67 -22.60 -20.64
CA GLU A 59 10.70 -23.61 -20.34
C GLU A 59 10.13 -25.03 -20.23
N HIS A 60 8.89 -25.16 -19.77
CA HIS A 60 8.24 -26.45 -19.54
C HIS A 60 7.27 -26.89 -20.64
N THR A 61 6.91 -26.00 -21.57
CA THR A 61 5.93 -26.28 -22.63
C THR A 61 6.51 -26.28 -24.05
N ASP A 62 7.85 -26.25 -24.19
CA ASP A 62 8.59 -26.17 -25.46
C ASP A 62 8.09 -25.03 -26.39
N ARG A 63 7.60 -23.94 -25.78
CA ARG A 63 7.27 -22.69 -26.49
C ARG A 63 8.51 -21.81 -26.60
N ASP A 64 8.53 -20.95 -27.62
CA ASP A 64 9.59 -19.96 -27.76
C ASP A 64 9.72 -19.11 -26.50
N LEU A 65 10.97 -18.97 -26.04
CA LEU A 65 11.34 -18.20 -24.87
C LEU A 65 11.52 -16.73 -25.27
N ASP A 66 10.59 -15.88 -24.84
CA ASP A 66 10.73 -14.42 -25.00
C ASP A 66 11.88 -13.83 -24.17
N LEU A 67 12.32 -14.55 -23.13
CA LEU A 67 13.35 -14.13 -22.18
C LEU A 67 14.52 -15.11 -22.20
N THR A 68 15.74 -14.59 -22.13
CA THR A 68 16.93 -15.42 -21.99
C THR A 68 17.10 -15.90 -20.54
N ILE A 69 17.96 -16.90 -20.33
CA ILE A 69 18.32 -17.36 -18.98
C ILE A 69 19.01 -16.25 -18.16
N GLU A 70 19.68 -15.31 -18.81
CA GLU A 70 20.34 -14.17 -18.18
C GLU A 70 19.30 -13.16 -17.69
N ASP A 71 18.27 -12.88 -18.50
CA ASP A 71 17.14 -12.04 -18.12
C ASP A 71 16.39 -12.65 -16.92
N TYR A 72 16.16 -13.97 -16.94
CA TYR A 72 15.54 -14.67 -15.82
C TYR A 72 16.35 -14.51 -14.52
N ARG A 73 17.68 -14.68 -14.58
CA ARG A 73 18.57 -14.52 -13.42
C ARG A 73 18.56 -13.09 -12.90
N TYR A 74 18.57 -12.12 -13.80
CA TYR A 74 18.49 -10.70 -13.49
C TYR A 74 17.18 -10.37 -12.75
N LEU A 75 16.04 -10.71 -13.36
CA LEU A 75 14.71 -10.48 -12.78
C LEU A 75 14.53 -11.20 -11.45
N SER A 76 15.03 -12.43 -11.31
CA SER A 76 14.96 -13.16 -10.04
C SER A 76 15.80 -12.49 -8.94
N ARG A 77 16.93 -11.87 -9.30
CA ARG A 77 17.76 -11.11 -8.36
C ARG A 77 17.06 -9.82 -7.95
N GLU A 78 16.54 -9.05 -8.89
CA GLU A 78 15.78 -7.82 -8.62
C GLU A 78 14.57 -8.10 -7.73
N LEU A 79 13.78 -9.12 -8.08
CA LEU A 79 12.65 -9.56 -7.25
C LEU A 79 13.09 -9.93 -5.83
N THR A 80 14.24 -10.58 -5.66
CA THR A 80 14.76 -10.89 -4.32
C THR A 80 15.04 -9.61 -3.54
N VAL A 81 15.71 -8.65 -4.16
CA VAL A 81 16.01 -7.35 -3.53
C VAL A 81 14.72 -6.65 -3.13
N LEU A 82 13.74 -6.55 -4.03
CA LEU A 82 12.44 -5.94 -3.76
C LEU A 82 11.71 -6.63 -2.60
N LEU A 83 11.60 -7.96 -2.61
CA LEU A 83 10.90 -8.73 -1.57
C LEU A 83 11.57 -8.67 -0.19
N THR A 84 12.87 -8.37 -0.12
CA THR A 84 13.61 -8.20 1.13
C THR A 84 13.68 -6.76 1.61
N SER A 85 13.32 -5.79 0.78
CA SER A 85 13.33 -4.37 1.13
C SER A 85 12.31 -4.04 2.22
N THR A 86 12.74 -3.37 3.29
CA THR A 86 11.86 -2.87 4.36
C THR A 86 11.49 -1.40 4.17
N LYS A 87 12.10 -0.71 3.21
CA LYS A 87 11.98 0.75 3.04
C LYS A 87 10.55 1.23 2.84
N VAL A 88 9.77 0.54 1.99
CA VAL A 88 8.37 0.91 1.70
C VAL A 88 7.48 0.63 2.92
N HIS A 89 7.74 -0.47 3.63
CA HIS A 89 7.06 -0.81 4.88
C HIS A 89 7.27 0.28 5.95
N GLU A 90 8.51 0.71 6.16
CA GLU A 90 8.86 1.75 7.14
C GLU A 90 8.17 3.08 6.80
N LYS A 91 8.19 3.47 5.52
CA LYS A 91 7.49 4.68 5.05
C LYS A 91 5.98 4.60 5.25
N MET A 92 5.36 3.44 5.00
CA MET A 92 3.95 3.21 5.28
C MET A 92 3.63 3.37 6.76
N ALA A 93 4.42 2.75 7.63
CA ALA A 93 4.23 2.85 9.08
C ALA A 93 4.33 4.31 9.55
N ILE A 94 5.25 5.10 9.00
CA ILE A 94 5.40 6.53 9.33
C ILE A 94 4.21 7.36 8.82
N ALA A 95 3.76 7.14 7.59
CA ALA A 95 2.74 7.97 6.94
C ALA A 95 1.31 7.66 7.40
N PHE A 96 0.98 6.38 7.56
CA PHE A 96 -0.36 5.90 7.86
C PHE A 96 -0.50 5.34 9.29
N GLY A 97 0.61 4.99 9.95
CA GLY A 97 0.62 4.32 11.25
C GLY A 97 0.47 2.79 11.12
N GLU A 98 0.45 2.10 12.25
CA GLU A 98 0.14 0.66 12.34
C GLU A 98 -1.36 0.40 12.24
N LYS A 99 -1.92 0.69 11.06
CA LYS A 99 -3.35 0.61 10.76
C LYS A 99 -3.65 -0.49 9.74
N GLU A 100 -4.91 -0.56 9.33
CA GLU A 100 -5.40 -1.51 8.33
C GLU A 100 -4.59 -1.45 7.02
N GLU A 101 -4.14 -0.27 6.60
CA GLU A 101 -3.29 -0.09 5.41
C GLU A 101 -2.00 -0.90 5.51
N LEU A 102 -1.31 -0.84 6.64
CA LEU A 102 -0.06 -1.59 6.87
C LEU A 102 -0.33 -3.09 6.90
N GLY A 103 -1.43 -3.51 7.55
CA GLY A 103 -1.85 -4.91 7.56
C GLY A 103 -2.10 -5.45 6.16
N LEU A 104 -2.80 -4.71 5.31
CA LEU A 104 -3.06 -5.07 3.91
C LEU A 104 -1.77 -5.15 3.10
N PHE A 105 -0.83 -4.24 3.33
CA PHE A 105 0.48 -4.27 2.65
C PHE A 105 1.31 -5.49 3.06
N LEU A 106 1.33 -5.85 4.34
CA LEU A 106 2.02 -7.04 4.84
C LEU A 106 1.38 -8.34 4.33
N GLU A 107 0.04 -8.38 4.26
CA GLU A 107 -0.70 -9.50 3.68
C GLU A 107 -0.34 -9.67 2.20
N LEU A 108 -0.41 -8.59 1.42
CA LEU A 108 0.01 -8.59 0.02
C LEU A 108 1.47 -9.05 -0.13
N SER A 109 2.38 -8.53 0.68
CA SER A 109 3.80 -8.91 0.70
C SER A 109 4.01 -10.40 0.97
N THR A 110 3.14 -11.00 1.78
CA THR A 110 3.19 -12.44 2.07
C THR A 110 2.76 -13.25 0.86
N GLN A 111 1.67 -12.86 0.20
CA GLN A 111 1.16 -13.55 -0.99
C GLN A 111 2.14 -13.48 -2.17
N VAL A 112 2.77 -12.33 -2.41
CA VAL A 112 3.77 -12.21 -3.49
C VAL A 112 5.05 -13.03 -3.20
N ARG A 113 5.45 -13.17 -1.93
CA ARG A 113 6.55 -14.07 -1.53
C ARG A 113 6.19 -15.54 -1.73
N GLU A 114 4.94 -15.91 -1.50
CA GLU A 114 4.46 -17.27 -1.75
C GLU A 114 4.56 -17.61 -3.24
N VAL A 115 4.08 -16.73 -4.12
CA VAL A 115 4.23 -16.89 -5.58
C VAL A 115 5.70 -16.99 -5.98
N ALA A 116 6.57 -16.12 -5.46
CA ALA A 116 8.01 -16.19 -5.74
C ALA A 116 8.63 -17.53 -5.31
N SER A 117 8.19 -18.07 -4.16
CA SER A 117 8.63 -19.37 -3.66
C SER A 117 8.19 -20.52 -4.57
N ILE A 118 6.94 -20.50 -5.04
CA ILE A 118 6.41 -21.49 -6.00
C ILE A 118 7.26 -21.45 -7.27
N LEU A 119 7.40 -20.29 -7.91
CA LEU A 119 8.13 -20.13 -9.17
C LEU A 119 9.61 -20.56 -9.09
N ARG A 120 10.24 -20.38 -7.93
CA ARG A 120 11.63 -20.84 -7.68
C ARG A 120 11.75 -22.36 -7.53
N ARG A 121 10.72 -23.00 -6.98
CA ARG A 121 10.70 -24.44 -6.72
C ARG A 121 10.15 -25.25 -7.90
N THR A 122 9.51 -24.57 -8.86
CA THR A 122 8.87 -25.20 -9.99
C THR A 122 9.83 -26.03 -10.83
N THR A 123 9.45 -27.29 -11.03
CA THR A 123 10.17 -28.29 -11.83
C THR A 123 9.38 -28.65 -13.09
N ARG A 124 10.07 -29.22 -14.09
CA ARG A 124 9.45 -29.58 -15.38
C ARG A 124 8.30 -30.57 -15.28
N SER A 125 8.29 -31.45 -14.27
CA SER A 125 7.19 -32.39 -14.03
C SER A 125 5.98 -31.77 -13.31
N ALA A 126 6.15 -30.63 -12.62
CA ALA A 126 5.11 -29.97 -11.81
C ALA A 126 4.58 -28.65 -12.41
N GLY A 127 5.22 -28.14 -13.47
CA GLY A 127 5.01 -26.79 -13.99
C GLY A 127 3.57 -26.45 -14.38
N ILE A 128 2.76 -27.41 -14.85
CA ILE A 128 1.35 -27.16 -15.21
C ILE A 128 0.50 -26.87 -13.97
N ASN A 129 0.68 -27.65 -12.90
CA ASN A 129 -0.10 -27.51 -11.66
C ASN A 129 0.32 -26.24 -10.90
N GLU A 130 1.62 -25.95 -10.87
CA GLU A 130 2.15 -24.76 -10.20
C GLU A 130 1.80 -23.47 -10.95
N GLY A 131 1.79 -23.49 -12.29
CA GLY A 131 1.31 -22.35 -13.08
C GLY A 131 -0.18 -22.05 -12.86
N GLN A 132 -1.02 -23.08 -12.73
CA GLN A 132 -2.42 -22.90 -12.33
C GLN A 132 -2.55 -22.32 -10.93
N GLN A 133 -1.75 -22.79 -9.98
CA GLN A 133 -1.72 -22.28 -8.61
C GLN A 133 -1.31 -20.79 -8.57
N VAL A 134 -0.28 -20.40 -9.33
CA VAL A 134 0.15 -19.00 -9.45
C VAL A 134 -0.98 -18.14 -9.99
N ASN A 135 -1.66 -18.56 -11.06
CA ASN A 135 -2.79 -17.82 -11.62
C ASN A 135 -3.95 -17.67 -10.62
N GLN A 136 -4.25 -18.71 -9.85
CA GLN A 136 -5.27 -18.66 -8.80
C GLN A 136 -4.89 -17.68 -7.68
N LEU A 137 -3.63 -17.71 -7.21
CA LEU A 137 -3.14 -16.76 -6.21
C LEU A 137 -3.25 -15.31 -6.71
N PHE A 138 -2.93 -15.05 -7.97
CA PHE A 138 -3.11 -13.71 -8.55
C PHE A 138 -4.57 -13.28 -8.53
N LYS A 139 -5.45 -14.10 -9.08
CA LYS A 139 -6.87 -13.80 -9.24
C LYS A 139 -7.60 -13.64 -7.90
N ASP A 140 -7.36 -14.57 -6.97
CA ASP A 140 -8.19 -14.71 -5.77
C ASP A 140 -7.61 -13.97 -4.56
N LYS A 141 -6.30 -13.67 -4.57
CA LYS A 141 -5.59 -13.04 -3.44
C LYS A 141 -4.91 -11.74 -3.83
N ILE A 142 -3.92 -11.77 -4.73
CA ILE A 142 -3.02 -10.63 -4.98
C ILE A 142 -3.77 -9.45 -5.61
N ASP A 143 -4.53 -9.66 -6.69
CA ASP A 143 -5.24 -8.58 -7.37
C ASP A 143 -6.31 -7.95 -6.48
N PRO A 144 -7.16 -8.72 -5.76
CA PRO A 144 -8.10 -8.16 -4.78
C PRO A 144 -7.39 -7.39 -3.66
N LEU A 145 -6.29 -7.92 -3.10
CA LEU A 145 -5.53 -7.24 -2.05
C LEU A 145 -4.90 -5.95 -2.54
N ARG A 146 -4.34 -5.93 -3.76
CA ARG A 146 -3.78 -4.72 -4.39
C ARG A 146 -4.84 -3.65 -4.55
N HIS A 147 -6.01 -3.99 -5.10
CA HIS A 147 -7.12 -3.04 -5.25
C HIS A 147 -7.63 -2.53 -3.90
N LYS A 148 -7.73 -3.42 -2.89
CA LYS A 148 -8.17 -3.04 -1.55
C LYS A 148 -7.16 -2.09 -0.90
N LEU A 149 -5.86 -2.44 -0.94
CA LEU A 149 -4.79 -1.60 -0.41
C LEU A 149 -4.79 -0.21 -1.05
N ILE A 150 -4.80 -0.13 -2.39
CA ILE A 150 -4.82 1.15 -3.11
C ILE A 150 -6.01 2.01 -2.67
N ARG A 151 -7.21 1.42 -2.59
CA ARG A 151 -8.42 2.13 -2.16
C ARG A 151 -8.29 2.68 -0.74
N HIS A 152 -7.74 1.89 0.18
CA HIS A 152 -7.54 2.33 1.57
C HIS A 152 -6.49 3.44 1.67
N LEU A 153 -5.37 3.31 0.96
CA LEU A 153 -4.34 4.34 0.88
C LEU A 153 -4.90 5.65 0.31
N MET A 154 -5.67 5.59 -0.78
CA MET A 154 -6.30 6.78 -1.38
C MET A 154 -7.22 7.48 -0.38
N LYS A 155 -8.05 6.71 0.36
CA LYS A 155 -8.91 7.28 1.41
C LYS A 155 -8.09 7.92 2.53
N GLY A 156 -7.05 7.25 3.00
CA GLY A 156 -6.15 7.76 4.04
C GLY A 156 -5.36 9.00 3.61
N ALA A 157 -5.09 9.15 2.31
CA ALA A 157 -4.40 10.30 1.73
C ALA A 157 -5.33 11.50 1.42
N THR A 158 -6.63 11.43 1.74
CA THR A 158 -7.53 12.60 1.60
C THR A 158 -7.48 13.54 2.80
N VAL A 159 -7.84 14.81 2.59
CA VAL A 159 -7.99 15.79 3.70
C VAL A 159 -8.95 15.29 4.77
N THR A 160 -10.08 14.69 4.37
CA THR A 160 -11.06 14.13 5.31
C THR A 160 -10.50 12.94 6.08
N GLY A 161 -9.73 12.06 5.44
CA GLY A 161 -9.02 10.96 6.11
C GLY A 161 -7.99 11.44 7.12
N ILE A 162 -7.22 12.48 6.77
CA ILE A 162 -6.22 13.09 7.64
C ILE A 162 -6.87 13.78 8.84
N LEU A 163 -7.91 14.60 8.61
CA LEU A 163 -8.64 15.27 9.68
C LEU A 163 -9.30 14.27 10.63
N LEU A 164 -9.88 13.19 10.10
CA LEU A 164 -10.44 12.12 10.93
C LEU A 164 -9.39 11.48 11.82
N ASP A 165 -8.19 11.22 11.29
CA ASP A 165 -7.08 10.68 12.05
C ASP A 165 -6.57 11.64 13.13
N VAL A 166 -6.43 12.93 12.80
CA VAL A 166 -6.06 13.98 13.76
C VAL A 166 -7.12 14.05 14.86
N TYR A 167 -8.40 14.04 14.51
CA TYR A 167 -9.51 14.09 15.46
C TYR A 167 -9.54 12.87 16.39
N LYS A 168 -9.34 11.66 15.86
CA LYS A 168 -9.21 10.44 16.65
C LYS A 168 -8.02 10.50 17.62
N CYS A 169 -6.90 11.04 17.18
CA CYS A 169 -5.67 11.05 17.96
C CYS A 169 -5.66 12.13 19.04
N GLN A 170 -6.14 13.34 18.72
CA GLN A 170 -6.12 14.48 19.64
C GLN A 170 -7.35 14.55 20.55
N MET A 171 -8.49 14.02 20.11
CA MET A 171 -9.76 14.06 20.85
C MET A 171 -10.44 12.69 20.91
N PRO A 172 -9.77 11.64 21.43
CA PRO A 172 -10.27 10.27 21.38
C PRO A 172 -11.61 10.08 22.09
N THR A 173 -11.80 10.73 23.25
CA THR A 173 -13.05 10.67 24.01
C THR A 173 -14.21 11.32 23.26
N PHE A 174 -13.97 12.48 22.66
CA PHE A 174 -14.97 13.22 21.90
C PHE A 174 -15.34 12.52 20.59
N TYR A 175 -14.35 11.93 19.91
CA TYR A 175 -14.57 11.07 18.76
C TYR A 175 -15.44 9.86 19.12
N LYS A 176 -15.14 9.18 20.24
CA LYS A 176 -15.92 8.03 20.69
C LYS A 176 -17.38 8.39 20.93
N ILE A 177 -17.63 9.54 21.57
CA ILE A 177 -18.98 10.06 21.82
C ILE A 177 -19.69 10.36 20.48
N THR A 178 -19.09 11.16 19.62
CA THR A 178 -19.70 11.60 18.35
C THR A 178 -19.90 10.47 17.35
N SER A 179 -19.00 9.49 17.31
CA SER A 179 -19.11 8.31 16.43
C SER A 179 -20.36 7.45 16.73
N ASN A 180 -20.86 7.47 17.97
CA ASN A 180 -22.09 6.75 18.34
C ASN A 180 -23.35 7.43 17.79
N PHE A 181 -23.29 8.73 17.48
CA PHE A 181 -24.40 9.51 16.92
C PHE A 181 -24.42 9.54 15.39
N ILE A 182 -23.30 9.20 14.73
CA ILE A 182 -23.16 9.24 13.26
C ILE A 182 -23.53 7.91 12.59
N LYS A 183 -23.79 6.83 13.35
CA LYS A 183 -24.28 5.59 12.76
C LYS A 183 -25.65 5.84 12.10
N PRO A 184 -25.80 5.59 10.77
CA PRO A 184 -27.12 5.66 10.17
C PRO A 184 -28.00 4.61 10.85
N LYS A 185 -29.22 5.02 11.24
CA LYS A 185 -30.29 4.05 11.45
C LYS A 185 -30.45 3.30 10.12
N THR A 186 -30.32 1.99 10.21
CA THR A 186 -30.51 0.97 9.16
C THR A 186 -31.62 1.31 8.19
#